data_AF-A0A7R9GXG6-F1
#
_entry.id   AF-A0A7R9GXG6-F1
#
_cell.length_a   1.000
_cell.length_b   1.000
_cell.length_c   1.000
_cell.angle_alpha   90.00
_cell.angle_beta   90.00
_cell.angle_gamma   90.00
#
_symmetry.space_group_name_H-M   'P 1'
#
loop_
_entity.id
_entity.type
_entity.pdbx_description
1 polymer ?
#
loop_
_entity_poly.entity_id
_entity_poly.type
_entity_poly.pdbx_seq_one_letter_code
_entity_poly.pdbx_strand_id
1 'polypeptide(L)'
;MDDQSNEDNKEVINEENDDEPTLPAPPVPVQDLVDISDQEAQDPDEDQVHSRPKHKPKGRPKTDDPVNEKEEFCVMFQSKMSDHNLLYGAEMDCVDSQTEVLTEQDLANAHFIELKTNRMIEDRRQDMNFRRFKLRKIWCQSFLVGIDTVVCGYRDDAGVVHQLEELELREIPKMTKGMWYPVVCMDFCDRFLTHVKNLADKNLKDCDPDSVIKFEWKPKQNITAKLICGQSEFSFLPKWFTDNSFSVY
;
A
#
# COMPACT_ATOMS: atom_id res chain seq x y z
N MET A 1 22.50 71.00 36.39
CA MET A 1 21.24 70.75 35.67
C MET A 1 21.69 70.72 34.23
N ASP A 2 22.12 69.54 33.81
CA ASP A 2 22.83 69.34 32.57
C ASP A 2 21.79 68.99 31.50
N ASP A 3 21.74 69.83 30.47
CA ASP A 3 20.73 69.79 29.43
C ASP A 3 21.34 69.14 28.17
N GLN A 4 20.74 67.98 27.84
CA GLN A 4 20.49 67.40 26.52
C GLN A 4 21.67 67.10 25.58
N SER A 5 21.99 65.82 25.55
CA SER A 5 22.62 65.10 24.44
C SER A 5 21.58 64.43 23.54
N ASN A 6 21.79 64.64 22.24
CA ASN A 6 21.68 63.71 21.11
C ASN A 6 20.34 63.29 20.50
N GLU A 7 20.28 63.64 19.21
CA GLU A 7 19.51 63.08 18.10
C GLU A 7 19.64 61.56 17.98
N ASP A 8 18.52 60.88 17.66
CA ASP A 8 18.33 60.14 16.39
C ASP A 8 17.12 59.21 16.51
N ASN A 9 15.98 59.66 15.97
CA ASN A 9 14.82 58.80 15.68
C ASN A 9 14.72 58.68 14.15
N LYS A 10 15.13 57.52 13.61
CA LYS A 10 14.71 57.08 12.28
C LYS A 10 14.17 55.66 12.34
N GLU A 11 12.93 55.60 11.87
CA GLU A 11 11.98 54.50 11.69
C GLU A 11 12.59 53.16 11.31
N VAL A 12 12.20 52.13 12.07
CA VAL A 12 12.27 50.72 11.66
C VAL A 12 11.02 50.43 10.83
N ILE A 13 11.20 50.15 9.55
CA ILE A 13 10.14 49.64 8.68
C ILE A 13 9.99 48.15 9.01
N ASN A 14 8.86 47.76 9.60
CA ASN A 14 8.46 46.37 9.70
C ASN A 14 7.83 45.97 8.36
N GLU A 15 8.48 45.05 7.63
CA GLU A 15 7.84 44.32 6.53
C GLU A 15 6.86 43.30 7.14
N GLU A 16 5.57 43.62 7.14
CA GLU A 16 4.51 42.64 7.32
C GLU A 16 4.44 41.78 6.05
N ASN A 17 4.77 40.50 6.17
CA ASN A 17 4.52 39.50 5.13
C ASN A 17 3.01 39.20 5.13
N ASP A 18 2.30 39.72 4.15
CA ASP A 18 0.94 39.32 3.80
C ASP A 18 0.98 37.92 3.16
N ASP A 19 0.96 36.86 3.98
CA ASP A 19 0.60 35.52 3.51
C ASP A 19 -0.93 35.46 3.35
N GLU A 20 -1.40 35.58 2.11
CA GLU A 20 -2.78 35.26 1.75
C GLU A 20 -3.11 33.81 2.18
N PRO A 21 -4.26 33.55 2.83
CA PRO A 21 -4.67 32.19 3.13
C PRO A 21 -4.94 31.44 1.81
N THR A 22 -4.09 30.47 1.49
CA THR A 22 -4.32 29.55 0.37
C THR A 22 -5.68 28.88 0.53
N LEU A 23 -6.58 29.14 -0.42
CA LEU A 23 -7.87 28.45 -0.51
C LEU A 23 -7.64 26.93 -0.59
N PRO A 24 -8.48 26.11 0.05
CA PRO A 24 -8.39 24.66 -0.11
C PRO A 24 -8.58 24.30 -1.59
N ALA A 25 -7.76 23.36 -2.07
CA ALA A 25 -7.87 22.83 -3.43
C ALA A 25 -9.31 22.35 -3.70
N PRO A 26 -9.82 22.52 -4.94
CA PRO A 26 -11.16 22.05 -5.27
C PRO A 26 -11.28 20.53 -5.09
N PRO A 27 -12.47 20.04 -4.72
CA PRO A 27 -12.71 18.61 -4.49
C PRO A 27 -12.46 17.82 -5.78
N VAL A 28 -11.76 16.69 -5.64
CA VAL A 28 -11.33 15.83 -6.74
C VAL A 28 -12.23 14.59 -6.78
N PRO A 29 -12.83 14.21 -7.93
CA PRO A 29 -13.53 12.93 -8.10
C PRO A 29 -12.70 11.72 -7.66
N VAL A 30 -13.34 10.68 -7.09
CA VAL A 30 -12.66 9.44 -6.65
C VAL A 30 -11.89 8.75 -7.77
N GLN A 31 -12.40 8.87 -8.99
CA GLN A 31 -11.82 8.31 -10.20
C GLN A 31 -10.35 8.77 -10.38
N ASP A 32 -10.08 10.02 -10.04
CA ASP A 32 -8.79 10.69 -10.26
C ASP A 32 -7.75 10.39 -9.16
N LEU A 33 -8.18 9.84 -8.01
CA LEU A 33 -7.24 9.33 -6.99
C LEU A 33 -6.69 7.94 -7.36
N VAL A 34 -7.41 7.20 -8.19
CA VAL A 34 -6.96 5.91 -8.74
C VAL A 34 -5.91 6.16 -9.83
N ASP A 35 -6.04 7.23 -10.62
CA ASP A 35 -5.06 7.57 -11.68
C ASP A 35 -3.65 7.94 -11.18
N ILE A 36 -3.46 8.11 -9.86
CA ILE A 36 -2.14 8.42 -9.27
C ILE A 36 -1.34 7.15 -8.96
N SER A 37 -1.99 5.96 -8.90
CA SER A 37 -1.33 4.71 -8.56
C SER A 37 -0.55 4.03 -9.69
N ASP A 38 -0.67 4.55 -10.91
CA ASP A 38 -0.30 3.73 -12.07
C ASP A 38 1.06 4.19 -12.61
N GLN A 39 2.13 3.66 -12.03
CA GLN A 39 3.48 3.73 -12.59
C GLN A 39 3.83 2.38 -13.23
N GLU A 40 4.44 2.37 -14.42
CA GLU A 40 4.87 1.11 -15.07
C GLU A 40 6.24 0.67 -14.53
N ALA A 41 6.39 -0.62 -14.20
CA ALA A 41 7.70 -1.30 -14.20
C ALA A 41 7.85 -1.98 -15.55
N GLN A 42 8.95 -1.69 -16.24
CA GLN A 42 9.23 -2.18 -17.60
C GLN A 42 9.45 -3.70 -17.62
N ASP A 43 8.81 -4.38 -18.57
CA ASP A 43 9.09 -5.77 -18.97
C ASP A 43 10.34 -5.79 -19.87
N PRO A 44 11.39 -6.60 -19.60
CA PRO A 44 12.64 -6.53 -20.32
C PRO A 44 12.65 -7.11 -21.76
N ASP A 45 11.52 -7.62 -22.27
CA ASP A 45 11.48 -8.35 -23.56
C ASP A 45 10.58 -7.75 -24.67
N GLU A 46 10.11 -6.51 -24.54
CA GLU A 46 9.46 -5.80 -25.67
C GLU A 46 10.39 -4.78 -26.34
N ASP A 47 10.54 -4.96 -27.65
CA ASP A 47 11.35 -4.13 -28.56
C ASP A 47 11.19 -2.62 -28.32
N GLN A 48 12.34 -1.95 -28.29
CA GLN A 48 12.54 -0.53 -28.01
C GLN A 48 11.57 0.42 -28.73
N VAL A 49 10.49 0.77 -28.06
CA VAL A 49 9.86 2.10 -28.18
C VAL A 49 9.86 2.68 -26.78
N HIS A 50 10.77 3.62 -26.52
CA HIS A 50 10.84 4.37 -25.27
C HIS A 50 9.56 5.19 -25.07
N SER A 51 8.51 4.53 -24.58
CA SER A 51 7.33 5.11 -23.98
C SER A 51 7.81 5.90 -22.76
N ARG A 52 7.78 7.24 -22.84
CA ARG A 52 8.06 8.10 -21.69
C ARG A 52 7.04 7.80 -20.60
N PRO A 53 7.39 7.88 -19.30
CA PRO A 53 6.40 7.72 -18.24
C PRO A 53 5.24 8.70 -18.48
N LYS A 54 4.00 8.16 -18.52
CA LYS A 54 2.78 8.90 -18.85
C LYS A 54 2.56 10.10 -17.91
N HIS A 55 3.11 10.01 -16.70
CA HIS A 55 3.06 11.00 -15.63
C HIS A 55 4.47 11.31 -15.11
N LYS A 56 4.69 12.56 -14.69
CA LYS A 56 5.95 13.02 -14.14
C LYS A 56 5.73 13.53 -12.72
N PRO A 57 6.71 13.40 -11.82
CA PRO A 57 6.73 14.12 -10.55
C PRO A 57 6.40 15.59 -10.76
N LYS A 58 5.60 16.18 -9.86
CA LYS A 58 5.12 17.57 -9.93
C LYS A 58 4.19 17.87 -11.12
N GLY A 59 3.85 16.88 -11.93
CA GLY A 59 2.80 16.99 -12.93
C GLY A 59 1.42 17.12 -12.27
N ARG A 60 0.48 17.73 -12.97
CA ARG A 60 -0.92 17.68 -12.54
C ARG A 60 -1.49 16.28 -12.84
N PRO A 61 -2.33 15.72 -11.95
CA PRO A 61 -3.10 14.52 -12.27
C PRO A 61 -3.90 14.73 -13.57
N LYS A 62 -4.04 13.67 -14.37
CA LYS A 62 -4.97 13.69 -15.51
C LYS A 62 -6.25 13.03 -15.04
N THR A 63 -7.37 13.71 -15.22
CA THR A 63 -8.68 13.36 -14.66
C THR A 63 -9.74 13.15 -15.75
N ASP A 64 -9.36 13.37 -17.01
CA ASP A 64 -10.28 13.37 -18.14
C ASP A 64 -10.22 12.05 -18.93
N ASP A 65 -9.22 11.22 -18.67
CA ASP A 65 -9.05 9.91 -19.29
C ASP A 65 -9.86 8.85 -18.52
N PRO A 66 -10.42 7.82 -19.18
CA PRO A 66 -11.04 6.71 -18.48
C PRO A 66 -10.02 5.92 -17.66
N VAL A 67 -10.37 5.56 -16.42
CA VAL A 67 -9.53 4.68 -15.59
C VAL A 67 -9.38 3.31 -16.22
N ASN A 68 -8.16 2.79 -16.19
CA ASN A 68 -7.79 1.48 -16.68
C ASN A 68 -7.36 0.56 -15.53
N GLU A 69 -8.30 -0.20 -14.97
CA GLU A 69 -8.05 -1.16 -13.88
C GLU A 69 -7.18 -2.38 -14.26
N LYS A 70 -6.55 -2.38 -15.44
CA LYS A 70 -5.61 -3.44 -15.87
C LYS A 70 -4.16 -3.06 -15.68
N GLU A 71 -3.86 -1.78 -15.51
CA GLU A 71 -2.51 -1.31 -15.22
C GLU A 71 -2.24 -1.56 -13.74
N GLU A 72 -1.13 -2.23 -13.43
CA GLU A 72 -0.73 -2.56 -12.06
C GLU A 72 0.80 -2.40 -11.95
N PHE A 73 1.26 -1.77 -10.87
CA PHE A 73 2.69 -1.75 -10.50
C PHE A 73 2.94 -2.72 -9.37
N CYS A 74 3.67 -3.81 -9.63
CA CYS A 74 4.00 -4.79 -8.61
C CYS A 74 5.48 -4.75 -8.22
N VAL A 75 5.75 -4.79 -6.91
CA VAL A 75 7.09 -4.92 -6.35
C VAL A 75 7.24 -6.27 -5.67
N MET A 76 8.40 -6.90 -5.83
CA MET A 76 8.76 -8.15 -5.16
C MET A 76 9.42 -7.87 -3.82
N PHE A 77 8.84 -8.39 -2.74
CA PHE A 77 9.32 -8.22 -1.38
C PHE A 77 9.93 -9.51 -0.86
N GLN A 78 11.12 -9.40 -0.29
CA GLN A 78 11.70 -10.44 0.56
C GLN A 78 11.63 -9.98 2.01
N SER A 79 11.02 -10.77 2.87
CA SER A 79 10.93 -10.47 4.30
C SER A 79 11.14 -11.70 5.17
N LYS A 80 11.36 -11.48 6.45
CA LYS A 80 11.44 -12.53 7.46
C LYS A 80 10.37 -12.31 8.53
N MET A 81 9.53 -13.31 8.74
CA MET A 81 8.53 -13.33 9.82
C MET A 81 8.83 -14.52 10.72
N SER A 82 9.30 -14.28 11.95
CA SER A 82 9.78 -15.33 12.84
C SER A 82 10.80 -16.23 12.15
N ASP A 83 10.50 -17.53 11.97
CA ASP A 83 11.36 -18.51 11.31
C ASP A 83 11.04 -18.72 9.81
N HIS A 84 10.15 -17.90 9.25
CA HIS A 84 9.72 -17.98 7.85
C HIS A 84 10.42 -16.91 7.01
N ASN A 85 11.08 -17.33 5.95
CA ASN A 85 11.51 -16.44 4.88
C ASN A 85 10.38 -16.36 3.85
N LEU A 86 9.92 -15.16 3.55
CA LEU A 86 8.81 -14.90 2.66
C LEU A 86 9.32 -14.18 1.41
N LEU A 87 8.85 -14.62 0.25
CA LEU A 87 8.98 -13.94 -1.03
C LEU A 87 7.57 -13.79 -1.60
N TYR A 88 7.15 -12.57 -1.87
CA TYR A 88 5.81 -12.29 -2.39
C TYR A 88 5.81 -11.00 -3.20
N GLY A 89 4.96 -10.94 -4.22
CA GLY A 89 4.67 -9.72 -4.95
C GLY A 89 3.53 -8.96 -4.29
N ALA A 90 3.56 -7.65 -4.37
CA ALA A 90 2.45 -6.79 -3.99
C ALA A 90 2.31 -5.63 -4.98
N GLU A 91 1.07 -5.34 -5.33
CA GLU A 91 0.68 -4.12 -6.02
C GLU A 91 0.97 -2.92 -5.11
N MET A 92 1.52 -1.86 -5.69
CA MET A 92 1.80 -0.62 -5.00
C MET A 92 1.00 0.49 -5.66
N ASP A 93 0.39 1.34 -4.83
CA ASP A 93 -0.35 2.48 -5.34
C ASP A 93 0.64 3.52 -5.89
N CYS A 94 1.26 4.38 -5.07
CA CYS A 94 2.09 5.45 -5.65
C CYS A 94 3.41 5.65 -4.90
N VAL A 95 4.27 6.49 -5.47
CA VAL A 95 5.52 6.96 -4.84
C VAL A 95 5.42 8.45 -4.61
N ASP A 96 5.64 8.89 -3.37
CA ASP A 96 5.90 10.30 -3.09
C ASP A 96 7.35 10.63 -3.44
N SER A 97 7.53 11.33 -4.55
CA SER A 97 8.84 11.74 -5.02
C SER A 97 8.80 13.09 -5.71
N GLN A 98 9.88 13.84 -5.53
CA GLN A 98 10.13 15.11 -6.21
C GLN A 98 10.86 14.92 -7.55
N THR A 99 11.37 13.71 -7.82
CA THR A 99 12.17 13.33 -9.00
C THR A 99 11.69 12.00 -9.60
N GLU A 100 12.01 11.76 -10.86
CA GLU A 100 11.57 10.53 -11.54
C GLU A 100 12.25 9.31 -10.92
N VAL A 101 11.51 8.20 -10.75
CA VAL A 101 12.05 6.90 -10.32
C VAL A 101 12.38 6.13 -11.59
N LEU A 102 13.65 6.15 -12.01
CA LEU A 102 14.07 5.63 -13.32
C LEU A 102 14.99 4.42 -13.22
N THR A 103 15.55 4.15 -12.04
CA THR A 103 16.50 3.07 -11.82
C THR A 103 16.03 2.14 -10.71
N GLU A 104 16.55 0.91 -10.70
CA GLU A 104 16.33 -0.04 -9.61
C GLU A 104 16.77 0.53 -8.25
N GLN A 105 17.81 1.37 -8.24
CA GLN A 105 18.29 1.99 -7.00
C GLN A 105 17.34 3.09 -6.50
N ASP A 106 16.71 3.83 -7.41
CA ASP A 106 15.66 4.79 -7.05
C ASP A 106 14.46 4.05 -6.49
N LEU A 107 14.06 2.95 -7.15
CA LEU A 107 12.93 2.11 -6.74
C LEU A 107 13.15 1.49 -5.36
N ALA A 108 14.36 0.98 -5.10
CA ALA A 108 14.72 0.42 -3.80
C ALA A 108 14.67 1.44 -2.65
N ASN A 109 14.77 2.74 -2.96
CA ASN A 109 14.68 3.83 -2.00
C ASN A 109 13.36 4.62 -2.11
N ALA A 110 12.43 4.17 -2.94
CA ALA A 110 11.19 4.88 -3.19
C ALA A 110 10.33 4.92 -1.93
N HIS A 111 9.74 6.09 -1.65
CA HIS A 111 8.78 6.24 -0.57
C HIS A 111 7.38 5.94 -1.09
N PHE A 112 6.95 4.69 -0.93
CA PHE A 112 5.63 4.25 -1.35
C PHE A 112 4.53 4.74 -0.41
N ILE A 113 3.40 5.15 -1.00
CA ILE A 113 2.19 5.57 -0.30
C ILE A 113 1.01 4.73 -0.79
N GLU A 114 0.22 4.24 0.16
CA GLU A 114 -1.05 3.56 -0.12
C GLU A 114 -2.18 4.61 -0.28
N LEU A 115 -2.96 4.50 -1.35
CA LEU A 115 -4.13 5.32 -1.60
C LEU A 115 -5.40 4.54 -1.26
N LYS A 116 -6.29 5.17 -0.48
CA LYS A 116 -7.58 4.59 -0.13
C LYS A 116 -8.67 5.64 -0.19
N THR A 117 -9.90 5.21 -0.43
CA THR A 117 -11.07 6.10 -0.32
C THR A 117 -12.06 5.57 0.69
N ASN A 118 -12.71 6.45 1.45
CA ASN A 118 -13.75 6.12 2.41
C ASN A 118 -14.96 7.04 2.22
N ARG A 119 -16.16 6.58 2.55
CA ARG A 119 -17.30 7.51 2.66
C ARG A 119 -17.04 8.48 3.83
N MET A 120 -17.51 9.71 3.75
CA MET A 120 -17.52 10.64 4.89
C MET A 120 -18.05 9.94 6.15
N ILE A 121 -17.34 10.16 7.26
CA ILE A 121 -17.69 9.62 8.57
C ILE A 121 -18.48 10.69 9.31
N GLU A 122 -19.79 10.49 9.43
CA GLU A 122 -20.72 11.48 9.96
C GLU A 122 -21.15 11.15 11.40
N ASP A 123 -20.97 9.90 11.81
CA ASP A 123 -21.43 9.41 13.11
C ASP A 123 -20.45 8.43 13.77
N ARG A 124 -20.63 8.24 15.08
CA ARG A 124 -19.77 7.38 15.90
C ARG A 124 -19.81 5.90 15.47
N ARG A 125 -20.93 5.41 14.92
CA ARG A 125 -21.04 4.02 14.47
C ARG A 125 -20.20 3.81 13.22
N GLN A 126 -20.22 4.76 12.29
CA GLN A 126 -19.39 4.75 11.09
C GLN A 126 -17.90 4.79 11.46
N ASP A 127 -17.49 5.67 12.37
CA ASP A 127 -16.11 5.75 12.88
C ASP A 127 -15.67 4.42 13.52
N MET A 128 -16.49 3.84 14.40
CA MET A 128 -16.18 2.55 15.02
C MET A 128 -16.03 1.43 13.98
N ASN A 129 -16.87 1.39 12.94
CA ASN A 129 -16.78 0.40 11.89
C ASN A 129 -15.52 0.59 11.02
N PHE A 130 -15.21 1.84 10.68
CA PHE A 130 -13.99 2.20 9.95
C PHE A 130 -12.75 1.70 10.70
N ARG A 131 -12.63 2.05 11.99
CA ARG A 131 -11.52 1.63 12.85
C ARG A 131 -11.46 0.12 13.05
N ARG A 132 -12.61 -0.52 13.31
CA ARG A 132 -12.66 -1.95 13.65
C ARG A 132 -12.38 -2.86 12.46
N PHE A 133 -12.85 -2.49 11.27
CA PHE A 133 -12.85 -3.40 10.13
C PHE A 133 -11.94 -2.93 8.99
N LYS A 134 -11.96 -1.64 8.66
CA LYS A 134 -11.24 -1.13 7.48
C LYS A 134 -9.79 -0.81 7.80
N LEU A 135 -9.53 -0.04 8.88
CA LEU A 135 -8.16 0.26 9.31
C LEU A 135 -7.35 -1.01 9.60
N ARG A 136 -7.99 -2.10 10.04
CA ARG A 136 -7.32 -3.40 10.20
C ARG A 136 -6.77 -3.94 8.88
N LYS A 137 -7.57 -3.87 7.82
CA LYS A 137 -7.16 -4.39 6.49
C LYS A 137 -6.04 -3.54 5.91
N ILE A 138 -6.23 -2.21 5.94
CA ILE A 138 -5.23 -1.24 5.51
C ILE A 138 -3.92 -1.48 6.26
N TRP A 139 -3.98 -1.59 7.59
CA TRP A 139 -2.79 -1.83 8.39
C TRP A 139 -2.09 -3.14 8.01
N CYS A 140 -2.83 -4.24 7.87
CA CYS A 140 -2.23 -5.52 7.48
C CYS A 140 -1.58 -5.47 6.09
N GLN A 141 -2.20 -4.79 5.11
CA GLN A 141 -1.65 -4.66 3.76
C GLN A 141 -0.36 -3.85 3.78
N SER A 142 -0.44 -2.59 4.24
CA SER A 142 0.70 -1.67 4.26
C SER A 142 1.85 -2.14 5.15
N PHE A 143 1.56 -2.79 6.29
CA PHE A 143 2.60 -3.29 7.19
C PHE A 143 3.47 -4.37 6.55
N LEU A 144 2.90 -5.27 5.76
CA LEU A 144 3.66 -6.37 5.15
C LEU A 144 4.68 -5.81 4.15
N VAL A 145 4.26 -4.85 3.32
CA VAL A 145 5.10 -4.24 2.28
C VAL A 145 5.94 -3.04 2.77
N GLY A 146 5.88 -2.71 4.05
CA GLY A 146 6.69 -1.64 4.65
C GLY A 146 6.25 -0.21 4.30
N ILE A 147 5.03 -0.02 3.77
CA ILE A 147 4.45 1.31 3.59
C ILE A 147 4.18 1.92 4.97
N ASP A 148 4.64 3.15 5.21
CA ASP A 148 4.43 3.86 6.48
C ASP A 148 3.30 4.89 6.44
N THR A 149 2.80 5.22 5.25
CA THR A 149 1.84 6.31 5.03
C THR A 149 0.69 5.84 4.13
N VAL A 150 -0.53 6.11 4.57
CA VAL A 150 -1.76 5.86 3.80
C VAL A 150 -2.50 7.18 3.62
N VAL A 151 -2.80 7.58 2.38
CA VAL A 151 -3.64 8.74 2.10
C VAL A 151 -5.08 8.26 1.88
N CYS A 152 -5.98 8.71 2.75
CA CYS A 152 -7.40 8.37 2.71
C CYS A 152 -8.25 9.54 2.21
N GLY A 153 -8.86 9.40 1.03
CA GLY A 153 -9.83 10.34 0.49
C GLY A 153 -11.26 10.07 0.99
N TYR A 154 -11.85 11.03 1.70
CA TYR A 154 -13.22 10.96 2.18
C TYR A 154 -14.19 11.60 1.18
N ARG A 155 -15.09 10.77 0.66
CA ARG A 155 -16.05 11.15 -0.37
C ARG A 155 -17.49 11.22 0.12
N ASP A 156 -18.29 12.01 -0.56
CA ASP A 156 -19.74 11.98 -0.43
C ASP A 156 -20.39 10.81 -1.20
N ASP A 157 -21.72 10.71 -1.11
CA ASP A 157 -22.50 9.67 -1.80
C ASP A 157 -22.60 9.91 -3.31
N ALA A 158 -22.19 11.08 -3.82
CA ALA A 158 -22.06 11.37 -5.25
C ALA A 158 -20.69 10.93 -5.82
N GLY A 159 -19.77 10.45 -4.97
CA GLY A 159 -18.45 9.99 -5.39
C GLY A 159 -17.39 11.09 -5.46
N VAL A 160 -17.66 12.27 -4.88
CA VAL A 160 -16.74 13.41 -4.88
C VAL A 160 -15.93 13.42 -3.58
N VAL A 161 -14.59 13.48 -3.67
CA VAL A 161 -13.70 13.54 -2.49
C VAL A 161 -13.63 14.98 -1.99
N HIS A 162 -13.98 15.18 -0.72
CA HIS A 162 -14.00 16.49 -0.08
C HIS A 162 -12.85 16.69 0.91
N GLN A 163 -12.21 15.60 1.35
CA GLN A 163 -11.13 15.65 2.33
C GLN A 163 -10.10 14.56 2.05
N LEU A 164 -8.83 14.90 2.19
CA LEU A 164 -7.72 13.95 2.27
C LEU A 164 -7.21 13.90 3.71
N GLU A 165 -6.87 12.71 4.19
CA GLU A 165 -6.21 12.50 5.48
C GLU A 165 -5.02 11.57 5.29
N GLU A 166 -3.85 12.01 5.74
CA GLU A 166 -2.68 11.15 5.87
C GLU A 166 -2.75 10.37 7.18
N LEU A 167 -2.74 9.05 7.07
CA LEU A 167 -2.73 8.12 8.18
C LEU A 167 -1.35 7.49 8.28
N GLU A 168 -0.58 7.92 9.28
CA GLU A 168 0.68 7.25 9.62
C GLU A 168 0.41 5.83 10.15
N LEU A 169 1.00 4.82 9.52
CA LEU A 169 0.78 3.41 9.85
C LEU A 169 1.09 3.11 11.32
N ARG A 170 2.12 3.76 11.88
CA ARG A 170 2.54 3.61 13.28
C ARG A 170 1.50 4.12 14.29
N GLU A 171 0.60 5.01 13.89
CA GLU A 171 -0.44 5.58 14.76
C GLU A 171 -1.73 4.75 14.74
N ILE A 172 -1.97 3.96 13.68
CA ILE A 172 -3.17 3.13 13.55
C ILE A 172 -3.41 2.21 14.77
N PRO A 173 -2.40 1.52 15.35
CA PRO A 173 -2.61 0.71 16.56
C PRO A 173 -3.16 1.49 17.76
N LYS A 174 -2.80 2.77 17.90
CA LYS A 174 -3.35 3.64 18.95
C LYS A 174 -4.80 4.01 18.63
N MET A 175 -5.09 4.32 17.37
CA MET A 175 -6.43 4.67 16.87
C MET A 175 -7.46 3.55 17.01
N THR A 176 -7.02 2.29 17.02
CA THR A 176 -7.88 1.09 17.05
C THR A 176 -7.83 0.33 18.36
N LYS A 177 -7.25 0.94 19.41
CA LYS A 177 -7.12 0.35 20.74
C LYS A 177 -8.47 -0.16 21.26
N GLY A 178 -8.49 -1.43 21.70
CA GLY A 178 -9.70 -2.09 22.18
C GLY A 178 -10.59 -2.71 21.10
N MET A 179 -10.27 -2.53 19.81
CA MET A 179 -11.04 -3.09 18.69
C MET A 179 -10.37 -4.31 18.06
N TRP A 180 -9.07 -4.19 17.79
CA TRP A 180 -8.19 -5.26 17.33
C TRP A 180 -6.75 -4.87 17.70
N TYR A 181 -5.82 -5.83 17.60
CA TYR A 181 -4.43 -5.62 17.98
C TYR A 181 -3.50 -6.17 16.90
N PRO A 182 -2.49 -5.39 16.46
CA PRO A 182 -1.46 -5.84 15.51
C PRO A 182 -0.84 -7.19 15.89
N VAL A 183 -0.47 -7.35 17.17
CA VAL A 183 0.17 -8.57 17.67
C VAL A 183 -0.69 -9.82 17.45
N VAL A 184 -2.02 -9.71 17.54
CA VAL A 184 -2.92 -10.84 17.30
C VAL A 184 -2.94 -11.21 15.81
N CYS A 185 -2.83 -10.23 14.92
CA CYS A 185 -2.79 -10.46 13.48
C CYS A 185 -1.49 -11.15 13.08
N MET A 186 -0.36 -10.67 13.60
CA MET A 186 0.97 -11.21 13.28
C MET A 186 1.21 -12.58 13.91
N ASP A 187 0.82 -12.79 15.18
CA ASP A 187 0.92 -14.10 15.86
C ASP A 187 0.05 -15.16 15.15
N PHE A 188 -1.14 -14.77 14.69
CA PHE A 188 -1.96 -15.67 13.87
C PHE A 188 -1.27 -16.02 12.55
N CYS A 189 -0.72 -15.03 11.84
CA CYS A 189 -0.03 -15.23 10.56
C CYS A 189 1.17 -16.18 10.73
N ASP A 190 2.02 -15.94 11.72
CA ASP A 190 3.19 -16.77 12.03
C ASP A 190 2.80 -18.23 12.36
N ARG A 191 1.79 -18.41 13.22
CA ARG A 191 1.28 -19.75 13.53
C ARG A 191 0.67 -20.44 12.33
N PHE A 192 -0.01 -19.69 11.46
CA PHE A 192 -0.60 -20.23 10.24
C PHE A 192 0.49 -20.66 9.25
N LEU A 193 1.51 -19.84 9.03
CA LEU A 193 2.66 -20.19 8.18
C LEU A 193 3.40 -21.43 8.71
N THR A 194 3.60 -21.51 10.03
CA THR A 194 4.15 -22.69 10.69
C THR A 194 3.29 -23.94 10.43
N HIS A 195 1.97 -23.79 10.49
CA HIS A 195 1.04 -24.88 10.21
C HIS A 195 1.10 -25.33 8.73
N VAL A 196 1.15 -24.37 7.80
CA VAL A 196 1.30 -24.64 6.36
C VAL A 196 2.58 -25.42 6.09
N LYS A 197 3.73 -24.95 6.62
CA LYS A 197 5.03 -25.60 6.45
C LYS A 197 5.03 -27.03 6.99
N ASN A 198 4.55 -27.23 8.22
CA ASN A 198 4.50 -28.56 8.83
C ASN A 198 3.61 -29.54 8.04
N LEU A 199 2.49 -29.06 7.49
CA LEU A 199 1.63 -29.89 6.65
C LEU A 199 2.27 -30.19 5.29
N ALA A 200 2.93 -29.22 4.67
CA ALA A 200 3.66 -29.43 3.43
C ALA A 200 4.78 -30.47 3.61
N ASP A 201 5.65 -30.28 4.61
CA ASP A 201 6.77 -31.18 4.90
C ASP A 201 6.31 -32.63 5.17
N LYS A 202 5.17 -32.78 5.87
CA LYS A 202 4.62 -34.09 6.22
C LYS A 202 3.93 -34.79 5.05
N ASN A 203 3.25 -34.05 4.18
CA ASN A 203 2.30 -34.65 3.23
C ASN A 203 2.73 -34.51 1.76
N LEU A 204 3.62 -33.59 1.39
CA LEU A 204 3.95 -33.32 -0.02
C LEU A 204 5.31 -33.87 -0.46
N LYS A 205 6.19 -34.29 0.46
CA LYS A 205 7.57 -34.66 0.14
C LYS A 205 7.71 -35.76 -0.92
N ASP A 206 6.81 -36.75 -0.90
CA ASP A 206 6.80 -37.89 -1.83
C ASP A 206 5.55 -37.88 -2.74
N CYS A 207 4.89 -36.72 -2.88
CA CYS A 207 3.72 -36.56 -3.73
C CYS A 207 4.09 -36.09 -5.14
N ASP A 208 3.15 -36.25 -6.06
CA ASP A 208 3.20 -35.62 -7.38
C ASP A 208 3.35 -34.08 -7.23
N PRO A 209 4.21 -33.40 -8.00
CA PRO A 209 4.43 -31.95 -7.91
C PRO A 209 3.17 -31.09 -8.05
N ASP A 210 2.15 -31.60 -8.73
CA ASP A 210 0.87 -30.92 -8.92
C ASP A 210 -0.08 -31.10 -7.73
N SER A 211 0.32 -31.88 -6.71
CA SER A 211 -0.45 -32.07 -5.48
C SER A 211 -0.49 -30.82 -4.63
N VAL A 212 -1.66 -30.50 -4.09
CA VAL A 212 -1.87 -29.28 -3.30
C VAL A 212 -2.53 -29.58 -1.96
N ILE A 213 -2.25 -28.71 -0.97
CA ILE A 213 -3.00 -28.68 0.28
C ILE A 213 -3.95 -27.48 0.21
N LYS A 214 -5.25 -27.77 0.09
CA LYS A 214 -6.30 -26.75 0.08
C LYS A 214 -6.64 -26.35 1.51
N PHE A 215 -6.39 -25.09 1.86
CA PHE A 215 -6.82 -24.50 3.12
C PHE A 215 -8.16 -23.78 2.94
N GLU A 216 -9.14 -24.07 3.78
CA GLU A 216 -10.46 -23.43 3.75
C GLU A 216 -10.82 -22.87 5.12
N TRP A 217 -11.33 -21.65 5.14
CA TRP A 217 -11.76 -20.96 6.36
C TRP A 217 -13.15 -20.34 6.19
N LYS A 218 -13.95 -20.41 7.25
CA LYS A 218 -15.24 -19.72 7.36
C LYS A 218 -15.28 -18.94 8.67
N PRO A 219 -15.96 -17.78 8.72
CA PRO A 219 -16.12 -17.02 9.95
C PRO A 219 -16.61 -17.89 11.10
N LYS A 220 -15.97 -17.76 12.28
CA LYS A 220 -16.27 -18.53 13.50
C LYS A 220 -15.98 -20.04 13.42
N GLN A 221 -15.26 -20.49 12.40
CA GLN A 221 -14.79 -21.88 12.29
C GLN A 221 -13.26 -21.93 12.28
N ASN A 222 -12.73 -23.11 12.58
CA ASN A 222 -11.29 -23.38 12.41
C ASN A 222 -10.95 -23.48 10.92
N ILE A 223 -9.69 -23.22 10.60
CA ILE A 223 -9.15 -23.49 9.27
C ILE A 223 -9.10 -25.01 9.09
N THR A 224 -9.55 -25.47 7.93
CA THR A 224 -9.48 -26.87 7.53
C THR A 224 -8.46 -27.02 6.40
N ALA A 225 -7.77 -28.16 6.35
CA ALA A 225 -6.80 -28.48 5.33
C ALA A 225 -7.14 -29.81 4.67
N LYS A 226 -7.14 -29.86 3.34
CA LYS A 226 -7.40 -31.07 2.55
C LYS A 226 -6.27 -31.28 1.55
N LEU A 227 -5.61 -32.44 1.61
CA LEU A 227 -4.67 -32.87 0.58
C LEU A 227 -5.44 -33.31 -0.67
N ILE A 228 -5.00 -32.81 -1.82
CA ILE A 228 -5.48 -33.20 -3.15
C ILE A 228 -4.25 -33.68 -3.91
N CYS A 229 -4.21 -34.97 -4.23
CA CYS A 229 -3.05 -35.61 -4.86
C CYS A 229 -3.13 -35.51 -6.38
N GLY A 230 -2.01 -35.15 -7.00
CA GLY A 230 -1.85 -35.03 -8.45
C GLY A 230 -2.59 -33.84 -9.07
N GLN A 231 -2.49 -33.75 -10.40
CA GLN A 231 -3.07 -32.67 -11.18
C GLN A 231 -4.57 -32.51 -10.93
N SER A 232 -4.98 -31.28 -10.62
CA SER A 232 -6.37 -30.90 -10.37
C SER A 232 -6.63 -29.47 -10.83
N GLU A 233 -7.89 -29.03 -10.74
CA GLU A 233 -8.26 -27.63 -10.97
C GLU A 233 -7.60 -26.65 -9.98
N PHE A 234 -7.03 -27.16 -8.88
CA PHE A 234 -6.34 -26.36 -7.87
C PHE A 234 -4.83 -26.34 -8.05
N SER A 235 -4.28 -27.09 -9.01
CA SER A 235 -2.85 -27.08 -9.31
C SER A 235 -2.49 -25.76 -10.01
N PHE A 236 -1.49 -25.04 -9.49
CA PHE A 236 -1.23 -23.63 -9.85
C PHE A 236 0.18 -23.37 -10.35
N LEU A 237 1.08 -24.34 -10.33
CA LEU A 237 2.42 -24.19 -10.90
C LEU A 237 2.37 -24.53 -12.39
N PRO A 238 2.60 -23.56 -13.30
CA PRO A 238 2.57 -23.84 -14.73
C PRO A 238 3.80 -24.62 -15.17
N LYS A 239 3.67 -25.43 -16.22
CA LYS A 239 4.75 -26.31 -16.72
C LYS A 239 6.02 -25.56 -17.07
N TRP A 240 5.91 -24.38 -17.70
CA TRP A 240 7.09 -23.57 -18.04
C TRP A 240 7.91 -23.18 -16.80
N PHE A 241 7.27 -23.04 -15.63
CA PHE A 241 7.95 -22.74 -14.38
C PHE A 241 8.63 -23.98 -13.80
N THR A 242 7.92 -25.11 -13.74
CA THR A 242 8.45 -26.36 -13.18
C THR A 242 9.54 -26.97 -14.05
N ASP A 243 9.38 -26.94 -15.37
CA ASP A 243 10.35 -27.52 -16.31
C ASP A 243 11.67 -26.75 -16.28
N ASN A 244 11.64 -25.43 -16.08
CA ASN A 244 12.84 -24.59 -16.02
C ASN A 244 13.47 -24.50 -14.61
N SER A 245 12.67 -24.60 -13.55
CA SER A 245 13.16 -24.42 -12.17
C SER A 245 13.84 -25.64 -11.57
N PHE A 246 13.57 -26.84 -12.10
CA PHE A 246 14.09 -28.10 -11.56
C PHE A 246 15.03 -28.86 -12.53
N SER A 247 15.31 -28.31 -13.72
CA SER A 247 16.25 -28.89 -14.69
C SER A 247 17.74 -28.63 -14.40
N VAL A 248 18.05 -28.04 -13.24
CA VAL A 248 19.43 -27.76 -12.80
C VAL A 248 19.69 -28.41 -11.44
N TYR A 249 19.46 -29.72 -11.31
CA TYR A 249 20.11 -30.59 -10.31
C TYR A 249 20.21 -32.03 -10.81
#